data_AF-A0A4S9U8A5-F1
#
_entry.id   AF-A0A4S9U8A5-F1
#
_cell.length_a   1.000
_cell.length_b   1.000
_cell.length_c   1.000
_cell.angle_alpha   90.00
_cell.angle_beta   90.00
_cell.angle_gamma   90.00
#
_symmetry.space_group_name_H-M   'P 1'
#
loop_
_entity.id
_entity.type
_entity.pdbx_description
1 polymer ?
#
loop_
_entity_poly.entity_id
_entity_poly.type
_entity_poly.pdbx_seq_one_letter_code
_entity_poly.pdbx_strand_id
1 'polypeptide(L)'
;MILPRSRYARTSLVLSILIGLVLLTLHVLDILGQYRAYEYIFWTPESPVIFRSVVTAADQQLEPGDKIVVIAKLEKEDTDWQRAIYIVDPSDTTPKDALTTPMNKGHEAMAYLTFLVDNYDTLPSTIAFLHSHRDGFLRAWHTDAPLHDNVYAMQHLQLDFVHHSGYVNLRCKWNPGCLRSHSGIIHVTPKIWQAVFANTSTPPPSLDPQTAEQIVPFPMPSKIGVACCAQFVVSREQVYKRPREDYVIFRDWVADTELNDAHSGRVMEYLWHIIFAADAVQ
;
A
#
# COMPACT_ATOMS: atom_id res chain seq x y z
N MET A 1 -8.57 64.31 9.33
CA MET A 1 -9.47 63.13 9.37
C MET A 1 -8.59 61.89 9.56
N ILE A 2 -8.33 61.48 10.80
CA ILE A 2 -7.48 60.32 11.10
C ILE A 2 -8.43 59.20 11.55
N LEU A 3 -8.69 58.23 10.68
CA LEU A 3 -9.44 57.03 11.04
C LEU A 3 -8.67 56.26 12.14
N PRO A 4 -9.36 55.71 13.16
CA PRO A 4 -8.68 55.08 14.29
C PRO A 4 -8.08 53.75 13.85
N ARG A 5 -6.76 53.73 13.62
CA ARG A 5 -5.94 52.52 13.34
C ARG A 5 -6.24 51.34 14.30
N SER A 6 -6.70 51.62 15.52
CA SER A 6 -6.96 50.58 16.55
C SER A 6 -8.18 49.69 16.27
N ARG A 7 -9.22 50.20 15.56
CA ARG A 7 -10.40 49.39 15.24
C ARG A 7 -10.10 48.36 14.15
N TYR A 8 -9.38 48.77 13.11
CA TYR A 8 -8.95 47.89 12.02
C TYR A 8 -7.99 46.79 12.49
N ALA A 9 -7.08 47.10 13.42
CA ALA A 9 -6.17 46.11 14.01
C ALA A 9 -6.92 45.06 14.85
N ARG A 10 -7.93 45.47 15.63
CA ARG A 10 -8.75 44.53 16.43
C ARG A 10 -9.63 43.65 15.56
N THR A 11 -10.26 44.18 14.52
CA THR A 11 -11.05 43.38 13.57
C THR A 11 -10.18 42.41 12.77
N SER A 12 -8.96 42.82 12.40
CA SER A 12 -8.00 41.94 11.71
C SER A 12 -7.51 40.79 12.60
N LEU A 13 -7.22 41.06 13.88
CA LEU A 13 -6.82 40.01 14.83
C LEU A 13 -7.96 38.99 15.06
N VAL A 14 -9.19 39.45 15.25
CA VAL A 14 -10.36 38.57 15.43
C VAL A 14 -10.61 37.71 14.19
N LEU A 15 -10.47 38.28 12.99
CA LEU A 15 -10.61 37.54 11.73
C LEU A 15 -9.52 36.47 11.59
N SER A 16 -8.26 36.79 11.90
CA SER A 16 -7.16 35.82 11.86
C SER A 16 -7.37 34.67 12.85
N ILE A 17 -7.87 34.95 14.06
CA ILE A 17 -8.21 33.92 15.05
C ILE A 17 -9.36 33.03 14.55
N LEU A 18 -10.42 33.62 13.97
CA LEU A 18 -11.54 32.87 13.39
C LEU A 18 -11.09 31.97 12.24
N ILE A 19 -10.26 32.48 11.32
CA ILE A 19 -9.68 31.69 10.23
C ILE A 19 -8.84 30.54 10.82
N GLY A 20 -8.00 30.83 11.82
CA GLY A 20 -7.21 29.81 12.51
C GLY A 20 -8.07 28.72 13.16
N LEU A 21 -9.17 29.08 13.82
CA LEU A 21 -10.10 28.14 14.45
C LEU A 21 -10.85 27.30 13.41
N VAL A 22 -11.27 27.90 12.28
CA VAL A 22 -11.92 27.17 11.19
C VAL A 22 -10.94 26.15 10.59
N LEU A 23 -9.71 26.58 10.29
CA LEU A 23 -8.67 25.68 9.77
C LEU A 23 -8.34 24.55 10.75
N LEU A 24 -8.23 24.86 12.05
CA LEU A 24 -8.02 23.87 13.10
C LEU A 24 -9.19 22.89 13.19
N THR A 25 -10.42 23.37 13.13
CA THR A 25 -11.63 22.53 13.19
C THR A 25 -11.69 21.61 11.97
N LEU A 26 -11.42 22.13 10.78
CA LEU A 26 -11.35 21.33 9.56
C LEU A 26 -10.24 20.27 9.66
N HIS A 27 -9.07 20.63 10.21
CA HIS A 27 -7.96 19.69 10.40
C HIS A 27 -8.29 18.60 11.43
N VAL A 28 -8.94 18.95 12.54
CA VAL A 28 -9.38 17.98 13.56
C VAL A 28 -10.45 17.05 13.01
N LEU A 29 -11.43 17.58 12.26
CA LEU A 29 -12.46 16.77 11.61
C LEU A 29 -11.87 15.85 10.53
N ASP A 30 -10.88 16.33 9.78
CA ASP A 30 -10.13 15.54 8.81
C ASP A 30 -9.36 14.41 9.52
N ILE A 31 -8.67 14.70 10.63
CA ILE A 31 -7.99 13.66 11.43
C ILE A 31 -8.98 12.64 11.99
N LEU A 32 -10.09 13.10 12.56
CA LEU A 32 -11.12 12.23 13.16
C LEU A 32 -11.80 11.36 12.10
N GLY A 33 -12.11 11.90 10.93
CA GLY A 33 -12.72 11.18 9.82
C GLY A 33 -11.75 10.25 9.10
N GLN A 34 -10.63 10.78 8.62
CA GLN A 34 -9.65 10.06 7.81
C GLN A 34 -8.93 8.96 8.59
N TYR A 35 -8.64 9.14 9.87
CA TYR A 35 -7.91 8.14 10.67
C TYR A 35 -8.78 7.43 11.70
N ARG A 36 -10.11 7.60 11.63
CA ARG A 36 -11.05 7.08 12.64
C ARG A 36 -10.57 7.39 14.06
N ALA A 37 -9.97 8.57 14.28
CA ALA A 37 -9.31 8.90 15.54
C ALA A 37 -10.30 8.87 16.72
N TYR A 38 -11.60 9.04 16.45
CA TYR A 38 -12.67 8.90 17.43
C TYR A 38 -12.73 7.48 18.04
N GLU A 39 -12.36 6.44 17.29
CA GLU A 39 -12.35 5.07 17.80
C GLU A 39 -11.39 4.93 18.96
N TYR A 40 -10.23 5.56 18.89
CA TYR A 40 -9.24 5.55 19.97
C TYR A 40 -9.68 6.36 21.20
N ILE A 41 -10.58 7.33 21.03
CA ILE A 41 -11.10 8.15 22.15
C ILE A 41 -12.14 7.37 22.95
N PHE A 42 -12.98 6.59 22.28
CA PHE A 42 -14.04 5.79 22.91
C PHE A 42 -13.68 4.30 23.04
N TRP A 43 -12.43 3.94 22.73
CA TRP A 43 -11.94 2.60 22.89
C TRP A 43 -11.75 2.29 24.38
N THR A 44 -12.42 1.24 24.83
CA THR A 44 -12.16 0.57 26.10
C THR A 44 -11.92 -0.90 25.81
N PRO A 45 -11.17 -1.63 26.66
CA PRO A 45 -10.99 -3.08 26.51
C PRO A 45 -12.31 -3.86 26.48
N GLU A 46 -13.39 -3.26 26.96
CA GLU A 46 -14.75 -3.80 27.06
C GLU A 46 -15.70 -3.23 25.98
N SER A 47 -15.22 -2.31 25.12
CA SER A 47 -16.04 -1.66 24.10
C SER A 47 -16.49 -2.70 23.05
N PRO A 48 -17.79 -2.86 22.81
CA PRO A 48 -18.30 -3.82 21.84
C PRO A 48 -18.11 -3.23 20.44
N VAL A 49 -16.93 -3.42 19.85
CA VAL A 49 -16.97 -3.74 18.41
C VAL A 49 -17.82 -4.99 18.36
N ILE A 50 -18.96 -4.96 17.67
CA ILE A 50 -19.92 -6.08 17.66
C ILE A 50 -19.23 -7.28 17.01
N PHE A 51 -18.52 -8.05 17.83
CA PHE A 51 -17.88 -9.31 17.54
C PHE A 51 -18.96 -10.38 17.66
N ARG A 52 -19.78 -10.50 16.61
CA ARG A 52 -20.36 -11.79 16.27
C ARG A 52 -19.54 -12.33 15.11
N SER A 53 -18.49 -13.07 15.45
CA SER A 53 -17.98 -14.12 14.58
C SER A 53 -19.12 -15.11 14.35
N VAL A 54 -19.94 -14.86 13.33
CA VAL A 54 -20.65 -15.94 12.66
C VAL A 54 -19.64 -16.58 11.72
N VAL A 55 -18.62 -17.20 12.31
CA VAL A 55 -17.90 -18.27 11.62
C VAL A 55 -18.85 -19.45 11.69
N THR A 56 -19.71 -19.60 10.70
CA THR A 56 -20.37 -20.88 10.48
C THR A 56 -19.26 -21.89 10.25
N ALA A 57 -19.19 -22.90 11.12
CA ALA A 57 -18.21 -24.00 11.09
C ALA A 57 -18.26 -24.88 9.81
N ALA A 58 -18.90 -24.39 8.74
CA ALA A 58 -19.15 -25.11 7.50
C ALA A 58 -18.22 -24.69 6.37
N ASP A 59 -17.38 -23.66 6.54
CA ASP A 59 -16.48 -23.22 5.47
C ASP A 59 -15.08 -23.01 6.01
N GLN A 60 -14.18 -23.91 5.60
CA GLN A 60 -12.71 -23.88 5.67
C GLN A 60 -12.12 -25.21 6.14
N GLN A 61 -12.17 -26.18 5.23
CA GLN A 61 -11.14 -27.21 5.15
C GLN A 61 -9.86 -26.54 4.59
N LEU A 62 -9.20 -25.72 5.41
CA LEU A 62 -7.97 -25.04 5.03
C LEU A 62 -6.77 -25.93 5.30
N GLU A 63 -6.15 -26.40 4.21
CA GLU A 63 -4.86 -27.09 4.29
C GLU A 63 -3.79 -26.14 4.87
N PRO A 64 -3.01 -26.58 5.88
CA PRO A 64 -1.88 -25.82 6.39
C PRO A 64 -0.87 -25.52 5.27
N GLY A 65 -0.79 -24.25 4.85
CA GLY A 65 0.13 -23.80 3.79
C GLY A 65 -0.51 -23.04 2.63
N ASP A 66 -1.85 -22.94 2.61
CA ASP A 66 -2.57 -22.33 1.49
C ASP A 66 -2.51 -20.79 1.44
N LYS A 67 -2.10 -20.13 2.53
CA LYS A 67 -2.06 -18.65 2.63
C LYS A 67 -0.81 -18.16 3.35
N ILE A 68 -0.34 -16.98 2.97
CA ILE A 68 0.84 -16.35 3.59
C ILE A 68 0.70 -14.82 3.71
N VAL A 69 1.43 -14.24 4.68
CA VAL A 69 1.48 -12.80 4.93
C VAL A 69 2.94 -12.34 4.85
N VAL A 70 3.34 -11.76 3.72
CA VAL A 70 4.71 -11.33 3.45
C VAL A 70 4.91 -9.91 3.95
N ILE A 71 5.94 -9.73 4.79
CA ILE A 71 6.25 -8.45 5.44
C ILE A 71 7.73 -8.13 5.28
N ALA A 72 8.03 -6.87 5.00
CA ALA A 72 9.35 -6.29 5.17
C ALA A 72 9.46 -5.61 6.53
N LYS A 73 10.56 -5.84 7.26
CA LYS A 73 10.82 -5.16 8.53
C LYS A 73 12.28 -4.77 8.66
N LEU A 74 12.52 -3.80 9.54
CA LEU A 74 13.86 -3.55 10.04
C LEU A 74 14.22 -4.56 11.14
N GLU A 75 15.50 -4.89 11.32
CA GLU A 75 15.97 -5.86 12.31
C GLU A 75 15.49 -5.51 13.74
N LYS A 76 15.44 -4.21 14.05
CA LYS A 76 14.97 -3.67 15.34
C LYS A 76 13.46 -3.76 15.60
N GLU A 77 12.67 -4.14 14.59
CA GLU A 77 11.21 -4.18 14.70
C GLU A 77 10.71 -5.54 15.21
N ASP A 78 9.79 -5.48 16.16
CA ASP A 78 9.15 -6.65 16.76
C ASP A 78 7.88 -7.05 15.98
N THR A 79 7.85 -8.30 15.53
CA THR A 79 6.82 -8.86 14.66
C THR A 79 6.64 -10.36 14.95
N ASP A 80 6.04 -10.70 16.10
CA ASP A 80 5.94 -12.11 16.54
C ASP A 80 4.63 -12.83 16.10
N TRP A 81 3.97 -12.35 15.04
CA TRP A 81 2.60 -12.80 14.71
C TRP A 81 2.40 -13.35 13.29
N GLN A 82 3.47 -13.58 12.50
CA GLN A 82 3.37 -13.74 11.03
C GLN A 82 4.25 -14.83 10.42
N ARG A 83 3.99 -15.13 9.14
CA ARG A 83 4.69 -16.13 8.33
C ARG A 83 5.38 -15.44 7.14
N ALA A 84 6.70 -15.60 6.98
CA ALA A 84 7.56 -14.97 5.97
C ALA A 84 7.85 -13.47 6.19
N ILE A 85 8.70 -13.22 7.19
CA ILE A 85 9.16 -11.89 7.59
C ILE A 85 10.56 -11.67 7.06
N TYR A 86 10.73 -10.72 6.13
CA TYR A 86 12.02 -10.36 5.54
C TYR A 86 12.65 -9.20 6.30
N ILE A 87 13.87 -9.40 6.78
CA ILE A 87 14.69 -8.34 7.37
C ILE A 87 15.41 -7.61 6.23
N VAL A 88 15.17 -6.29 6.11
CA VAL A 88 15.71 -5.49 4.99
C VAL A 88 17.09 -4.89 5.28
N ASP A 89 17.47 -4.75 6.55
CA ASP A 89 18.75 -4.22 7.04
C ASP A 89 19.49 -5.22 7.95
N PRO A 90 19.81 -6.43 7.45
CA PRO A 90 20.44 -7.46 8.28
C PRO A 90 21.83 -7.01 8.77
N SER A 91 22.18 -7.39 9.99
CA SER A 91 23.48 -7.19 10.60
C SER A 91 24.17 -8.52 10.91
N ASP A 92 25.40 -8.47 11.43
CA ASP A 92 26.15 -9.68 11.81
C ASP A 92 25.44 -10.51 12.90
N THR A 93 24.47 -9.93 13.61
CA THR A 93 23.66 -10.62 14.63
C THR A 93 22.39 -11.27 14.08
N THR A 94 22.04 -11.00 12.82
CA THR A 94 20.83 -11.57 12.21
C THR A 94 20.98 -13.10 12.09
N PRO A 95 19.99 -13.90 12.52
CA PRO A 95 20.03 -15.36 12.38
C PRO A 95 20.23 -15.79 10.93
N LYS A 96 21.09 -16.78 10.70
CA LYS A 96 21.44 -17.23 9.33
C LYS A 96 20.27 -17.86 8.57
N ASP A 97 19.27 -18.33 9.29
CA ASP A 97 18.02 -18.91 8.77
C ASP A 97 16.91 -17.86 8.62
N ALA A 98 17.16 -16.60 8.98
CA ALA A 98 16.21 -15.51 8.74
C ALA A 98 16.09 -15.21 7.25
N LEU A 99 14.88 -14.85 6.82
CA LEU A 99 14.66 -14.33 5.47
C LEU A 99 15.20 -12.90 5.40
N THR A 100 16.03 -12.62 4.40
CA THR A 100 16.62 -11.30 4.17
C THR A 100 16.42 -10.85 2.73
N THR A 101 16.43 -9.54 2.50
CA THR A 101 16.46 -9.02 1.13
C THR A 101 17.89 -9.01 0.58
N PRO A 102 18.07 -9.00 -0.75
CA PRO A 102 19.41 -8.88 -1.35
C PRO A 102 20.07 -7.52 -1.06
N MET A 103 19.27 -6.48 -0.78
CA MET A 103 19.74 -5.16 -0.38
C MET A 103 18.64 -4.36 0.34
N ASN A 104 19.05 -3.35 1.12
CA ASN A 104 18.15 -2.39 1.75
C ASN A 104 17.81 -1.24 0.77
N LYS A 105 16.90 -1.48 -0.18
CA LYS A 105 16.47 -0.49 -1.19
C LYS A 105 15.05 -0.78 -1.69
N GLY A 106 14.26 0.26 -1.91
CA GLY A 106 12.89 0.18 -2.39
C GLY A 106 11.88 -0.11 -1.27
N HIS A 107 12.22 0.14 -0.01
CA HIS A 107 11.41 -0.22 1.16
C HIS A 107 10.89 -1.68 1.11
N GLU A 108 9.59 -1.89 1.30
CA GLU A 108 8.93 -3.19 1.27
C GLU A 108 8.94 -3.86 -0.11
N ALA A 109 9.11 -3.09 -1.18
CA ALA A 109 9.03 -3.62 -2.55
C ALA A 109 10.09 -4.69 -2.82
N MET A 110 11.29 -4.53 -2.27
CA MET A 110 12.35 -5.52 -2.43
C MET A 110 12.00 -6.86 -1.78
N ALA A 111 11.43 -6.83 -0.56
CA ALA A 111 10.98 -8.06 0.10
C ALA A 111 9.85 -8.74 -0.69
N TYR A 112 8.88 -7.96 -1.18
CA TYR A 112 7.75 -8.50 -1.91
C TYR A 112 8.19 -9.15 -3.23
N LEU A 113 9.07 -8.48 -3.98
CA LEU A 113 9.60 -9.02 -5.23
C LEU A 113 10.50 -10.23 -5.00
N THR A 114 11.35 -10.20 -3.97
CA THR A 114 12.17 -11.36 -3.60
C THR A 114 11.28 -12.56 -3.24
N PHE A 115 10.23 -12.37 -2.45
CA PHE A 115 9.29 -13.45 -2.15
C PHE A 115 8.66 -14.04 -3.41
N LEU A 116 8.15 -13.19 -4.32
CA LEU A 116 7.52 -13.62 -5.56
C LEU A 116 8.50 -14.38 -6.45
N VAL A 117 9.75 -13.91 -6.58
CA VAL A 117 10.78 -14.54 -7.40
C VAL A 117 11.24 -15.87 -6.80
N ASP A 118 11.43 -15.95 -5.48
CA ASP A 118 12.02 -17.13 -4.84
C ASP A 118 11.00 -18.27 -4.68
N ASN A 119 9.71 -17.95 -4.54
CA ASN A 119 8.64 -18.91 -4.30
C ASN A 119 7.73 -19.10 -5.51
N TYR A 120 8.10 -18.57 -6.68
CA TYR A 120 7.23 -18.51 -7.86
C TYR A 120 6.59 -19.86 -8.20
N ASP A 121 7.36 -20.94 -8.18
CA ASP A 121 6.88 -22.28 -8.56
C ASP A 121 6.02 -22.97 -7.47
N THR A 122 5.98 -22.41 -6.25
CA THR A 122 5.34 -22.99 -5.06
C THR A 122 4.49 -21.98 -4.30
N LEU A 123 3.97 -20.96 -4.98
CA LEU A 123 3.17 -19.91 -4.36
C LEU A 123 1.93 -20.49 -3.65
N PRO A 124 1.58 -19.96 -2.45
CA PRO A 124 0.31 -20.27 -1.80
C PRO A 124 -0.85 -19.62 -2.57
N SER A 125 -2.09 -20.11 -2.43
CA SER A 125 -3.23 -19.62 -3.21
C SER A 125 -3.56 -18.15 -2.96
N THR A 126 -3.30 -17.66 -1.74
CA THR A 126 -3.47 -16.25 -1.36
C THR A 126 -2.22 -15.70 -0.70
N ILE A 127 -1.77 -14.53 -1.17
CA ILE A 127 -0.60 -13.83 -0.64
C ILE A 127 -1.04 -12.43 -0.22
N ALA A 128 -0.91 -12.12 1.08
CA ALA A 128 -1.10 -10.77 1.59
C ALA A 128 0.26 -10.10 1.78
N PHE A 129 0.40 -8.87 1.28
CA PHE A 129 1.58 -8.03 1.45
C PHE A 129 1.24 -6.88 2.38
N LEU A 130 1.92 -6.81 3.53
CA LEU A 130 1.59 -5.89 4.62
C LEU A 130 2.83 -5.16 5.15
N HIS A 131 2.60 -3.98 5.74
CA HIS A 131 3.61 -3.31 6.54
C HIS A 131 3.81 -3.99 7.90
N SER A 132 5.01 -3.87 8.48
CA SER A 132 5.42 -4.57 9.70
C SER A 132 4.63 -4.19 10.95
N HIS A 133 4.00 -3.02 10.97
CA HIS A 133 3.24 -2.56 12.13
C HIS A 133 1.94 -3.35 12.29
N ARG A 134 1.73 -3.91 13.48
CA ARG A 134 0.49 -4.61 13.83
C ARG A 134 -0.71 -3.67 13.89
N ASP A 135 -0.59 -2.61 14.68
CA ASP A 135 -1.67 -1.69 14.99
C ASP A 135 -1.16 -0.31 15.44
N GLY A 136 -2.12 0.60 15.65
CA GLY A 136 -1.90 1.84 16.38
C GLY A 136 -1.92 3.09 15.50
N PHE A 137 -2.46 4.15 16.08
CA PHE A 137 -2.85 5.38 15.38
C PHE A 137 -1.73 6.05 14.60
N LEU A 138 -0.50 6.10 15.14
CA LEU A 138 0.64 6.76 14.49
C LEU A 138 1.53 5.80 13.70
N ARG A 139 1.58 4.52 14.08
CA ARG A 139 2.51 3.54 13.49
C ARG A 139 1.89 2.81 12.32
N ALA A 140 0.65 2.34 12.47
CA ALA A 140 -0.09 1.60 11.46
C ALA A 140 -1.15 2.45 10.75
N TRP A 141 -1.05 3.79 10.78
CA TRP A 141 -2.03 4.72 10.17
C TRP A 141 -2.41 4.39 8.71
N HIS A 142 -1.56 3.61 8.04
CA HIS A 142 -1.75 3.12 6.69
C HIS A 142 -2.74 1.96 6.53
N THR A 143 -3.29 1.42 7.63
CA THR A 143 -4.26 0.32 7.65
C THR A 143 -5.67 0.83 7.93
N ASP A 144 -6.62 0.64 7.01
CA ASP A 144 -7.98 1.21 7.15
C ASP A 144 -8.91 0.44 8.11
N ALA A 145 -8.48 -0.73 8.59
CA ALA A 145 -9.20 -1.51 9.59
C ALA A 145 -9.44 -0.72 10.89
N PRO A 146 -10.47 -1.08 11.68
CA PRO A 146 -10.66 -0.52 13.02
C PRO A 146 -9.37 -0.57 13.82
N LEU A 147 -9.06 0.53 14.52
CA LEU A 147 -7.80 0.68 15.29
C LEU A 147 -6.51 0.45 14.49
N HIS A 148 -6.59 0.55 13.16
CA HIS A 148 -5.49 0.31 12.24
C HIS A 148 -4.84 -1.08 12.42
N ASP A 149 -5.63 -2.09 12.81
CA ASP A 149 -5.13 -3.43 13.14
C ASP A 149 -5.06 -4.33 11.90
N ASN A 150 -3.85 -4.73 11.52
CA ASN A 150 -3.59 -5.64 10.40
C ASN A 150 -4.05 -7.08 10.68
N VAL A 151 -4.03 -7.54 11.94
CA VAL A 151 -4.58 -8.86 12.32
C VAL A 151 -6.09 -8.85 12.09
N TYR A 152 -6.78 -7.79 12.50
CA TYR A 152 -8.21 -7.63 12.24
C TYR A 152 -8.49 -7.62 10.74
N ALA A 153 -7.71 -6.86 9.95
CA ALA A 153 -7.85 -6.80 8.50
C ALA A 153 -7.76 -8.19 7.85
N MET A 154 -6.79 -9.00 8.27
CA MET A 154 -6.59 -10.36 7.72
C MET A 154 -7.65 -11.36 8.16
N GLN A 155 -8.14 -11.26 9.41
CA GLN A 155 -9.22 -12.14 9.91
C GLN A 155 -10.57 -11.90 9.22
N HIS A 156 -10.81 -10.69 8.72
CA HIS A 156 -12.06 -10.31 8.05
C HIS A 156 -11.92 -10.17 6.53
N LEU A 157 -10.80 -10.63 5.98
CA LEU A 157 -10.55 -10.62 4.55
C LEU A 157 -11.51 -11.57 3.83
N GLN A 158 -12.24 -11.06 2.84
CA GLN A 158 -13.15 -11.85 2.02
C GLN A 158 -12.36 -12.59 0.93
N LEU A 159 -11.94 -13.83 1.21
CA LEU A 159 -11.10 -14.62 0.30
C LEU A 159 -11.76 -14.86 -1.06
N ASP A 160 -13.07 -15.14 -1.10
CA ASP A 160 -13.80 -15.33 -2.36
C ASP A 160 -13.67 -14.11 -3.28
N PHE A 161 -13.73 -12.91 -2.70
CA PHE A 161 -13.53 -11.67 -3.45
C PHE A 161 -12.09 -11.53 -3.96
N VAL A 162 -11.09 -11.91 -3.15
CA VAL A 162 -9.69 -11.91 -3.57
C VAL A 162 -9.45 -12.86 -4.75
N HIS A 163 -9.97 -14.08 -4.68
CA HIS A 163 -9.83 -15.04 -5.77
C HIS A 163 -10.63 -14.63 -7.02
N HIS A 164 -11.79 -13.99 -6.84
CA HIS A 164 -12.58 -13.47 -7.96
C HIS A 164 -11.92 -12.27 -8.66
N SER A 165 -11.47 -11.28 -7.89
CA SER A 165 -10.87 -10.05 -8.42
C SER A 165 -9.39 -10.21 -8.79
N GLY A 166 -8.70 -11.21 -8.24
CA GLY A 166 -7.29 -11.50 -8.48
C GLY A 166 -6.32 -10.62 -7.68
N TYR A 167 -6.62 -9.33 -7.54
CA TYR A 167 -5.87 -8.34 -6.77
C TYR A 167 -6.81 -7.42 -5.98
N VAL A 168 -6.47 -7.13 -4.72
CA VAL A 168 -7.26 -6.26 -3.84
C VAL A 168 -6.32 -5.34 -3.06
N ASN A 169 -6.51 -4.03 -3.18
CA ASN A 169 -5.85 -3.07 -2.30
C ASN A 169 -6.56 -3.06 -0.94
N LEU A 170 -5.81 -3.18 0.15
CA LEU A 170 -6.35 -3.21 1.52
C LEU A 170 -6.72 -1.82 2.06
N ARG A 171 -6.32 -0.77 1.33
CA ARG A 171 -6.69 0.62 1.60
C ARG A 171 -7.88 1.01 0.72
N CYS A 172 -8.90 1.58 1.35
CA CYS A 172 -10.10 2.09 0.69
C CYS A 172 -10.17 3.63 0.75
N LYS A 173 -9.33 4.29 1.55
CA LYS A 173 -9.30 5.76 1.67
C LYS A 173 -8.58 6.44 0.52
N TRP A 174 -9.19 7.53 0.04
CA TRP A 174 -8.70 8.35 -1.07
C TRP A 174 -7.39 9.10 -0.76
N ASN A 175 -7.14 9.41 0.51
CA ASN A 175 -5.97 10.17 0.95
C ASN A 175 -5.03 9.29 1.79
N PRO A 176 -3.70 9.31 1.53
CA PRO A 176 -3.03 9.85 0.35
C PRO A 176 -3.14 8.93 -0.88
N GLY A 177 -2.86 9.48 -2.07
CA GLY A 177 -2.75 8.70 -3.32
C GLY A 177 -3.82 9.00 -4.37
N CYS A 178 -5.11 8.83 -4.06
CA CYS A 178 -6.21 8.99 -5.03
C CYS A 178 -6.83 10.39 -5.12
N LEU A 179 -6.43 11.35 -4.27
CA LEU A 179 -6.94 12.73 -4.37
C LEU A 179 -6.47 13.39 -5.68
N ARG A 180 -7.34 14.17 -6.33
CA ARG A 180 -7.00 14.90 -7.59
C ARG A 180 -5.75 15.79 -7.48
N SER A 181 -5.45 16.31 -6.29
CA SER A 181 -4.23 17.09 -6.01
C SER A 181 -2.97 16.24 -5.89
N HIS A 182 -3.10 14.95 -5.60
CA HIS A 182 -2.01 13.97 -5.47
C HIS A 182 -1.94 12.99 -6.66
N SER A 183 -2.99 12.92 -7.49
CA SER A 183 -3.07 12.11 -8.71
C SER A 183 -2.24 12.66 -9.88
N GLY A 184 -1.36 13.63 -9.60
CA GLY A 184 -0.33 14.02 -10.54
C GLY A 184 0.66 12.87 -10.70
N ILE A 185 1.25 12.78 -11.88
CA ILE A 185 2.35 11.89 -12.24
C ILE A 185 3.62 12.29 -11.45
N ILE A 186 3.57 12.28 -10.12
CA ILE A 186 4.65 12.82 -9.28
C ILE A 186 5.78 11.80 -9.16
N HIS A 187 5.45 10.51 -9.06
CA HIS A 187 6.42 9.46 -8.81
C HIS A 187 6.77 8.63 -10.06
N VAL A 188 5.79 8.34 -10.93
CA VAL A 188 5.98 7.48 -12.11
C VAL A 188 5.98 8.33 -13.37
N THR A 189 7.10 8.96 -13.73
CA THR A 189 7.21 9.72 -14.99
C THR A 189 7.18 8.80 -16.23
N PRO A 190 6.91 9.30 -17.45
CA PRO A 190 7.00 8.48 -18.67
C PRO A 190 8.36 7.77 -18.84
N LYS A 191 9.46 8.43 -18.45
CA LYS A 191 10.80 7.83 -18.46
C LYS A 191 10.90 6.67 -17.46
N ILE A 192 10.35 6.84 -16.26
CA ILE A 192 10.34 5.79 -15.22
C ILE A 192 9.45 4.63 -15.68
N TRP A 193 8.24 4.91 -16.18
CA TRP A 193 7.34 3.90 -16.73
C TRP A 193 8.03 3.05 -17.79
N GLN A 194 8.66 3.69 -18.77
CA GLN A 194 9.40 2.99 -19.80
C GLN A 194 10.54 2.17 -19.19
N ALA A 195 11.31 2.73 -18.25
CA ALA A 195 12.41 1.99 -17.60
C ALA A 195 11.95 0.76 -16.82
N VAL A 196 10.78 0.82 -16.17
CA VAL A 196 10.21 -0.31 -15.40
C VAL A 196 9.71 -1.42 -16.34
N PHE A 197 9.04 -1.07 -17.43
CA PHE A 197 8.36 -2.05 -18.30
C PHE A 197 9.11 -2.44 -19.57
N ALA A 198 10.15 -1.70 -19.99
CA ALA A 198 10.81 -1.86 -21.30
C ALA A 198 11.22 -3.31 -21.65
N ASN A 199 11.70 -4.05 -20.66
CA ASN A 199 12.22 -5.40 -20.85
C ASN A 199 11.23 -6.49 -20.41
N THR A 200 10.06 -6.11 -19.91
CA THR A 200 9.03 -7.07 -19.50
C THR A 200 8.38 -7.71 -20.70
N SER A 201 8.05 -8.99 -20.56
CA SER A 201 7.35 -9.76 -21.59
C SER A 201 5.84 -9.50 -21.58
N THR A 202 5.28 -9.14 -20.43
CA THR A 202 3.86 -8.85 -20.27
C THR A 202 3.62 -7.33 -20.29
N PRO A 203 2.86 -6.79 -21.27
CA PRO A 203 2.56 -5.37 -21.30
C PRO A 203 1.75 -4.92 -20.07
N PRO A 204 1.85 -3.65 -19.64
CA PRO A 204 0.88 -3.09 -18.72
C PRO A 204 -0.49 -3.00 -19.42
N PRO A 205 -1.60 -3.01 -18.66
CA PRO A 205 -2.95 -2.90 -19.23
C PRO A 205 -3.06 -1.68 -20.15
N SER A 206 -3.48 -1.89 -21.40
CA SER A 206 -3.69 -0.80 -22.36
C SER A 206 -4.97 -0.03 -22.00
N LEU A 207 -4.86 1.29 -21.89
CA LEU A 207 -5.98 2.15 -21.52
C LEU A 207 -6.86 2.59 -22.70
N ASP A 208 -6.51 2.25 -23.94
CA ASP A 208 -7.33 2.60 -25.09
C ASP A 208 -6.99 1.74 -26.33
N PRO A 209 -7.92 0.93 -26.86
CA PRO A 209 -7.75 0.22 -28.14
C PRO A 209 -7.40 1.14 -29.31
N GLN A 210 -7.75 2.44 -29.26
CA GLN A 210 -7.56 3.40 -30.36
C GLN A 210 -6.13 3.97 -30.44
N THR A 211 -5.31 3.78 -29.40
CA THR A 211 -3.91 4.24 -29.38
C THR A 211 -2.90 3.17 -29.78
N ALA A 212 -3.38 1.94 -30.06
CA ALA A 212 -2.56 0.80 -30.49
C ALA A 212 -1.84 1.02 -31.83
N GLU A 213 -2.22 2.05 -32.60
CA GLU A 213 -1.56 2.43 -33.86
C GLU A 213 -0.30 3.30 -33.65
N GLN A 214 -0.03 3.78 -32.43
CA GLN A 214 1.22 4.49 -32.14
C GLN A 214 2.27 3.51 -31.61
N ILE A 215 3.42 3.51 -32.29
CA ILE A 215 4.63 2.72 -32.05
C ILE A 215 5.25 3.12 -30.70
N VAL A 216 4.56 2.87 -29.59
CA VAL A 216 5.08 3.03 -28.24
C VAL A 216 4.87 1.69 -27.55
N PRO A 217 5.92 0.88 -27.36
CA PRO A 217 5.81 -0.29 -26.52
C PRO A 217 5.42 0.21 -25.12
N PHE A 218 4.20 -0.11 -24.69
CA PHE A 218 3.60 0.19 -23.38
C PHE A 218 3.06 1.63 -23.21
N PRO A 219 1.84 1.96 -23.72
CA PRO A 219 1.23 3.26 -23.53
C PRO A 219 0.99 3.54 -22.04
N MET A 220 1.54 4.64 -21.54
CA MET A 220 1.37 5.06 -20.15
C MET A 220 0.01 5.78 -19.98
N PRO A 221 -0.73 5.50 -18.89
CA PRO A 221 -1.90 6.29 -18.49
C PRO A 221 -1.62 7.79 -18.42
N SER A 222 -2.60 8.61 -18.80
CA SER A 222 -2.54 10.06 -18.52
C SER A 222 -2.57 10.35 -17.01
N LYS A 223 -3.12 9.44 -16.21
CA LYS A 223 -3.18 9.52 -14.75
C LYS A 223 -3.02 8.12 -14.14
N ILE A 224 -2.23 8.03 -13.08
CA ILE A 224 -2.13 6.84 -12.23
C ILE A 224 -2.64 7.25 -10.86
N GLY A 225 -3.65 6.55 -10.36
CA GLY A 225 -4.28 6.84 -9.07
C GLY A 225 -4.55 5.56 -8.32
N VAL A 226 -3.92 5.41 -7.16
CA VAL A 226 -4.13 4.28 -6.25
C VAL A 226 -4.07 4.76 -4.81
N ALA A 227 -4.81 4.10 -3.93
CA ALA A 227 -4.72 4.36 -2.49
C ALA A 227 -3.31 3.99 -2.03
N CYS A 228 -2.67 4.86 -1.25
CA CYS A 228 -1.26 4.70 -0.88
C CYS A 228 -0.96 3.40 -0.13
N CYS A 229 0.34 3.22 0.10
CA CYS A 229 0.91 2.48 1.21
C CYS A 229 0.98 0.96 1.00
N ALA A 230 1.07 0.49 -0.25
CA ALA A 230 1.56 -0.84 -0.64
C ALA A 230 1.06 -2.05 0.19
N GLN A 231 -0.16 -1.98 0.74
CA GLN A 231 -0.81 -3.08 1.42
C GLN A 231 -1.91 -3.64 0.52
N PHE A 232 -1.73 -4.87 0.07
CA PHE A 232 -2.63 -5.50 -0.87
C PHE A 232 -2.61 -7.03 -0.72
N VAL A 233 -3.61 -7.68 -1.30
CA VAL A 233 -3.70 -9.13 -1.38
C VAL A 233 -3.82 -9.53 -2.84
N VAL A 234 -3.10 -10.57 -3.22
CA VAL A 234 -3.13 -11.12 -4.57
C VAL A 234 -3.34 -12.62 -4.51
N SER A 235 -4.14 -13.13 -5.43
CA SER A 235 -4.27 -14.57 -5.67
C SER A 235 -3.06 -15.09 -6.44
N ARG A 236 -2.68 -16.34 -6.21
CA ARG A 236 -1.63 -17.00 -7.00
C ARG A 236 -1.92 -16.96 -8.49
N GLU A 237 -3.15 -17.22 -8.86
CA GLU A 237 -3.59 -17.25 -10.26
C GLU A 237 -3.39 -15.89 -10.92
N GLN A 238 -3.54 -14.79 -10.17
CA GLN A 238 -3.23 -13.45 -10.65
C GLN A 238 -1.73 -13.19 -10.78
N VAL A 239 -0.90 -13.70 -9.86
CA VAL A 239 0.57 -13.62 -9.98
C VAL A 239 1.04 -14.34 -11.26
N TYR A 240 0.50 -15.53 -11.53
CA TYR A 240 0.86 -16.33 -12.71
C TYR A 240 0.43 -15.75 -14.05
N LYS A 241 -0.32 -14.64 -14.08
CA LYS A 241 -0.58 -13.93 -15.34
C LYS A 241 0.66 -13.24 -15.91
N ARG A 242 1.72 -13.08 -15.12
CA ARG A 242 3.04 -12.59 -15.55
C ARG A 242 4.08 -13.67 -15.27
N PRO A 243 5.04 -13.93 -16.16
CA PRO A 243 6.08 -14.91 -15.90
C PRO A 243 7.06 -14.42 -14.81
N ARG A 244 7.78 -15.36 -14.21
CA ARG A 244 8.77 -15.11 -13.14
C ARG A 244 9.77 -14.02 -13.54
N GLU A 245 10.20 -14.03 -14.80
CA GLU A 245 11.20 -13.13 -15.36
C GLU A 245 10.77 -11.66 -15.29
N ASP A 246 9.47 -11.36 -15.42
CA ASP A 246 8.97 -9.99 -15.26
C ASP A 246 9.16 -9.50 -13.82
N TYR A 247 8.96 -10.36 -12.83
CA TYR A 247 9.22 -10.03 -11.41
C TYR A 247 10.70 -9.85 -11.12
N VAL A 248 11.58 -10.63 -11.77
CA VAL A 248 13.03 -10.43 -11.71
C VAL A 248 13.39 -9.06 -12.28
N ILE A 249 12.85 -8.69 -13.44
CA ILE A 249 13.08 -7.37 -14.07
C ILE A 249 12.64 -6.23 -13.15
N PHE A 250 11.48 -6.34 -12.49
CA PHE A 250 11.04 -5.33 -11.53
C PHE A 250 11.98 -5.23 -10.33
N ARG A 251 12.43 -6.37 -9.79
CA ARG A 251 13.37 -6.40 -8.66
C ARG A 251 14.70 -5.76 -9.03
N ASP A 252 15.23 -6.11 -10.19
CA ASP A 252 16.49 -5.62 -10.70
C ASP A 252 16.39 -4.11 -11.01
N TRP A 253 15.24 -3.63 -11.53
CA TRP A 253 14.99 -2.20 -11.69
C TRP A 253 15.06 -1.45 -10.35
N VAL A 254 14.44 -1.98 -9.28
CA VAL A 254 14.53 -1.39 -7.93
C VAL A 254 15.97 -1.39 -7.43
N ALA A 255 16.72 -2.46 -7.68
CA ALA A 255 18.12 -2.58 -7.27
C ALA A 255 19.04 -1.58 -8.01
N ASP A 256 18.87 -1.44 -9.33
CA ASP A 256 19.84 -0.78 -10.21
C ASP A 256 19.54 0.69 -10.51
N THR A 257 18.29 1.13 -10.29
CA THR A 257 17.89 2.52 -10.58
C THR A 257 18.72 3.55 -9.79
N GLU A 258 18.96 4.73 -10.36
CA GLU A 258 19.62 5.84 -9.65
C GLU A 258 18.73 6.48 -8.58
N LEU A 259 17.43 6.13 -8.54
CA LEU A 259 16.52 6.57 -7.50
C LEU A 259 16.95 6.01 -6.13
N ASN A 260 16.82 6.85 -5.10
CA ASN A 260 17.04 6.41 -3.73
C ASN A 260 15.94 5.43 -3.27
N ASP A 261 16.17 4.84 -2.09
CA ASP A 261 15.28 3.89 -1.43
C ASP A 261 13.81 4.35 -1.41
N ALA A 262 13.55 5.55 -0.89
CA ALA A 262 12.19 6.09 -0.77
C ALA A 262 11.48 6.33 -2.11
N HIS A 263 12.19 6.86 -3.12
CA HIS A 263 11.59 7.14 -4.43
C HIS A 263 11.34 5.87 -5.24
N SER A 264 12.28 4.92 -5.22
CA SER A 264 12.10 3.62 -5.89
C SER A 264 10.97 2.80 -5.26
N GLY A 265 10.87 2.77 -3.92
CA GLY A 265 9.76 2.16 -3.21
C GLY A 265 8.41 2.79 -3.56
N ARG A 266 8.36 4.14 -3.61
CA ARG A 266 7.14 4.88 -3.99
C ARG A 266 6.70 4.61 -5.43
N VAL A 267 7.63 4.40 -6.36
CA VAL A 267 7.29 3.98 -7.73
C VAL A 267 6.57 2.63 -7.70
N MET A 268 7.11 1.65 -6.97
CA MET A 268 6.49 0.33 -6.86
C MET A 268 5.13 0.37 -6.16
N GLU A 269 4.99 1.16 -5.09
CA GLU A 269 3.71 1.41 -4.40
C GLU A 269 2.62 1.83 -5.38
N TYR A 270 2.94 2.72 -6.33
CA TYR A 270 2.00 3.20 -7.34
C TYR A 270 1.81 2.24 -8.51
N LEU A 271 2.66 1.22 -8.65
CA LEU A 271 2.60 0.28 -9.77
C LEU A 271 2.03 -1.09 -9.40
N TRP A 272 1.87 -1.45 -8.13
CA TRP A 272 1.34 -2.77 -7.76
C TRP A 272 0.00 -3.09 -8.42
N HIS A 273 -0.93 -2.13 -8.39
CA HIS A 273 -2.21 -2.30 -9.06
C HIS A 273 -2.07 -2.37 -10.59
N ILE A 274 -1.03 -1.81 -11.22
CA ILE A 274 -0.79 -1.95 -12.67
C ILE A 274 -0.15 -3.30 -13.00
N ILE A 275 0.78 -3.74 -12.15
CA ILE A 275 1.46 -5.03 -12.25
C ILE A 275 0.44 -6.17 -12.11
N PHE A 276 -0.49 -6.04 -11.17
CA PHE A 276 -1.46 -7.09 -10.85
C PHE A 276 -2.91 -6.80 -11.33
N ALA A 277 -3.20 -5.68 -12.00
CA ALA A 277 -4.57 -5.41 -12.45
C ALA A 277 -5.04 -6.44 -13.47
N ALA A 278 -6.25 -6.97 -13.21
CA ALA A 278 -7.20 -7.36 -14.23
C ALA A 278 -8.02 -6.10 -14.58
N ASP A 279 -7.78 -5.55 -15.77
CA ASP A 279 -8.37 -4.33 -16.34
C ASP A 279 -8.25 -3.05 -15.49
N ALA A 280 -7.97 -1.93 -16.15
CA ALA A 280 -7.96 -0.64 -15.47
C ALA A 280 -9.34 -0.36 -14.88
N VAL A 281 -9.41 -0.14 -13.57
CA VAL A 281 -10.63 0.36 -12.94
C VAL A 281 -10.96 1.71 -13.57
N GLN A 282 -12.05 1.75 -14.34
CA GLN A 282 -12.59 2.95 -14.98
C GLN A 282 -13.15 3.94 -13.94
#